data_AF-A0AAD6F337-F1
#
_entry.id   AF-A0AAD6F337-F1
#
_cell.length_a   1.000
_cell.length_b   1.000
_cell.length_c   1.000
_cell.angle_alpha   90.00
_cell.angle_beta   90.00
_cell.angle_gamma   90.00
#
_symmetry.space_group_name_H-M   'P 1'
#
loop_
_entity.id
_entity.type
_entity.pdbx_description
1 polymer ?
#
loop_
_entity_poly.entity_id
_entity_poly.type
_entity_poly.pdbx_seq_one_letter_code
_entity_poly.pdbx_strand_id
1 'polypeptide(L)'
;MKRFSSLEVLLSVLSSLLLLCCLALIVLSWIRLEPSGAVESTELSGRMLITEGAFYSEELKNSSSLRFKSLAYDVQHLVSEAFGHSELKQHFLSCQVNSFSQGSVAVTFDLWFNQLVDLKEAEQQLGVGLQEAGGTGWVIDRNSIQITGKQEVTTAAPTGVSPTAEACPPQQTSCADPSLCILIGRLCDGHRDCPDGSDEDAARCATACDGQFILIGPSGSFSSDKSSRFCRWIIRLDRGLSLQINFLRFDTQENVERLKLYEGLSSQAPPTQGQWFNATYSAANTSTLSNQQKLTCSFEQGMCFWRQDDADDGDWYRTSGSTFPPLSGPSADHTLGNSSGFYIVTPRSPGQWLKSFRIQSLPLSPHPEAMCLSFW
;
A
#
# COMPACT_ATOMS: atom_id res chain seq x y z
N MET A 1 10.99 -83.26 27.56
CA MET A 1 10.74 -82.48 26.32
C MET A 1 9.23 -82.40 26.10
N LYS A 2 8.57 -81.31 26.48
CA LYS A 2 7.15 -81.09 26.13
C LYS A 2 7.12 -80.67 24.65
N ARG A 3 6.51 -81.48 23.79
CA ARG A 3 6.20 -81.11 22.41
C ARG A 3 5.03 -80.13 22.46
N PHE A 4 5.27 -78.87 22.13
CA PHE A 4 4.22 -77.88 22.01
C PHE A 4 3.21 -78.33 20.95
N SER A 5 1.93 -78.20 21.27
CA SER A 5 0.85 -78.52 20.34
C SER A 5 0.93 -77.58 19.14
N SER A 6 0.56 -78.03 17.94
CA SER A 6 0.53 -77.20 16.73
C SER A 6 -0.27 -75.91 16.94
N LEU A 7 -1.28 -75.93 17.82
CA LEU A 7 -2.06 -74.77 18.23
C LEU A 7 -1.25 -73.75 19.04
N GLU A 8 -0.37 -74.20 19.93
CA GLU A 8 0.48 -73.32 20.76
C GLU A 8 1.55 -72.63 19.90
N VAL A 9 2.09 -73.33 18.90
CA VAL A 9 3.02 -72.73 17.92
C VAL A 9 2.30 -71.71 17.04
N LEU A 10 1.08 -72.00 16.59
CA LEU A 10 0.28 -71.07 15.80
C LEU A 10 -0.07 -69.81 16.60
N LEU A 11 -0.47 -69.96 17.86
CA LEU A 11 -0.77 -68.85 18.76
C LEU A 11 0.47 -68.00 19.06
N SER A 12 1.66 -68.61 19.22
CA SER A 12 2.89 -67.85 19.43
C SER A 12 3.26 -67.04 18.19
N VAL A 13 3.14 -67.62 16.99
CA VAL A 13 3.45 -66.93 15.73
C VAL A 13 2.48 -65.77 15.49
N LEU A 14 1.18 -65.98 15.71
CA LEU A 14 0.17 -64.91 15.63
C LEU A 14 0.44 -63.79 16.64
N SER A 15 0.78 -64.14 17.89
CA SER A 15 1.11 -63.15 18.92
C SER A 15 2.36 -62.34 18.55
N SER A 16 3.39 -62.97 17.99
CA SER A 16 4.60 -62.27 17.56
C SER A 16 4.35 -61.34 16.37
N LEU A 17 3.54 -61.77 15.40
CA LEU A 17 3.11 -60.93 14.27
C LEU A 17 2.30 -59.73 14.74
N LEU A 18 1.37 -59.92 15.68
CA LEU A 18 0.57 -58.83 16.23
C LEU A 18 1.45 -57.83 16.99
N LEU A 19 2.44 -58.31 17.74
CA LEU A 19 3.39 -57.46 18.46
C LEU A 19 4.26 -56.65 17.50
N LEU A 20 4.73 -57.25 16.39
CA LEU A 20 5.46 -56.56 15.33
C LEU A 20 4.60 -55.51 14.63
N CYS A 21 3.33 -55.81 14.36
CA CYS A 21 2.38 -54.83 13.82
C CYS A 21 2.14 -53.67 14.81
N CYS A 22 1.96 -53.95 16.10
CA CYS A 22 1.80 -52.91 17.11
C CYS A 22 3.05 -52.04 17.22
N LEU A 23 4.25 -52.62 17.22
CA LEU A 23 5.51 -51.87 17.22
C LEU A 23 5.66 -51.02 15.94
N ALA A 24 5.29 -51.56 14.77
CA ALA A 24 5.31 -50.81 13.51
C ALA A 24 4.29 -49.66 13.52
N LEU A 25 3.09 -49.85 14.07
CA LEU A 25 2.08 -48.79 14.23
C LEU A 25 2.50 -47.74 15.25
N ILE A 26 3.17 -48.13 16.33
CA ILE A 26 3.76 -47.19 17.29
C ILE A 26 4.87 -46.39 16.59
N VAL A 27 5.78 -47.03 15.84
CA VAL A 27 6.82 -46.34 15.07
C VAL A 27 6.22 -45.40 14.02
N LEU A 28 5.19 -45.81 13.29
CA LEU A 28 4.46 -44.95 12.35
C LEU A 28 3.72 -43.80 13.05
N SER A 29 3.19 -44.04 14.24
CA SER A 29 2.57 -43.01 15.07
C SER A 29 3.61 -42.04 15.64
N TRP A 30 4.83 -42.49 15.93
CA TRP A 30 5.96 -41.65 16.35
C TRP A 30 6.54 -40.85 15.18
N ILE A 31 6.60 -41.43 13.97
CA ILE A 31 6.98 -40.72 12.74
C ILE A 31 5.93 -39.66 12.36
N ARG A 32 4.65 -39.86 12.73
CA ARG A 32 3.58 -38.84 12.60
C ARG A 32 3.48 -37.85 13.76
N LEU A 33 4.11 -38.15 14.89
CA LEU A 33 4.16 -37.30 16.08
C LEU A 33 5.61 -36.86 16.30
N GLU A 34 6.16 -36.22 15.29
CA GLU A 34 7.26 -35.29 15.52
C GLU A 34 6.66 -34.14 16.35
N PRO A 35 7.20 -33.86 17.55
CA PRO A 35 6.65 -32.82 18.40
C PRO A 35 6.81 -31.49 17.67
N SER A 36 5.69 -30.80 17.44
CA SER A 36 5.65 -29.43 16.93
C SER A 36 6.46 -28.51 17.84
N GLY A 37 7.73 -28.34 17.51
CA GLY A 37 8.68 -27.47 18.17
C GLY A 37 9.62 -26.93 17.11
N ALA A 38 9.43 -25.65 16.79
CA ALA A 38 10.03 -24.90 15.69
C ALA A 38 9.47 -25.26 14.30
N VAL A 39 8.36 -24.62 13.94
CA VAL A 39 8.16 -24.24 12.54
C VAL A 39 9.35 -23.35 12.19
N GLU A 40 10.31 -23.86 11.42
CA GLU A 40 11.37 -23.03 10.83
C GLU A 40 10.69 -22.02 9.90
N SER A 41 10.47 -20.81 10.42
CA SER A 41 10.07 -19.67 9.61
C SER A 41 11.17 -19.41 8.60
N THR A 42 10.84 -19.43 7.32
CA THR A 42 11.84 -19.23 6.27
C THR A 42 11.99 -17.76 5.99
N GLU A 43 13.22 -17.27 6.18
CA GLU A 43 13.62 -15.91 5.84
C GLU A 43 14.38 -15.92 4.51
N LEU A 44 13.79 -15.28 3.51
CA LEU A 44 14.37 -15.14 2.17
C LEU A 44 14.73 -13.68 1.93
N SER A 45 15.76 -13.43 1.12
CA SER A 45 16.12 -12.08 0.68
C SER A 45 15.83 -11.94 -0.82
N GLY A 46 15.04 -10.93 -1.15
CA GLY A 46 14.61 -10.60 -2.49
C GLY A 46 15.22 -9.30 -3.02
N ARG A 47 15.36 -9.23 -4.34
CA ARG A 47 15.73 -8.02 -5.06
C ARG A 47 14.84 -7.84 -6.27
N MET A 48 14.45 -6.59 -6.56
CA MET A 48 13.73 -6.24 -7.79
C MET A 48 14.04 -4.82 -8.24
N LEU A 49 13.69 -4.50 -9.49
CA LEU A 49 13.92 -3.21 -10.13
C LEU A 49 12.60 -2.50 -10.47
N ILE A 50 12.45 -1.26 -10.01
CA ILE A 50 11.35 -0.37 -10.41
C ILE A 50 11.85 0.48 -11.58
N THR A 51 11.34 0.23 -12.78
CA THR A 51 11.79 0.91 -14.01
C THR A 51 11.07 2.22 -14.27
N GLU A 52 9.81 2.35 -13.83
CA GLU A 52 9.03 3.58 -13.97
C GLU A 52 8.22 3.87 -12.71
N GLY A 53 7.92 5.14 -12.48
CA GLY A 53 7.10 5.59 -11.35
C GLY A 53 7.89 5.96 -10.08
N ALA A 54 9.12 5.45 -9.90
CA ALA A 54 10.00 5.83 -8.79
C ALA A 54 11.37 6.33 -9.28
N PHE A 55 11.92 7.34 -8.60
CA PHE A 55 13.25 7.89 -8.88
C PHE A 55 14.15 7.76 -7.67
N TYR A 56 15.41 7.39 -7.91
CA TYR A 56 16.41 7.33 -6.85
C TYR A 56 16.79 8.74 -6.39
N SER A 57 16.84 8.94 -5.07
CA SER A 57 17.33 10.18 -4.44
C SER A 57 18.29 9.85 -3.32
N GLU A 58 19.22 10.75 -3.01
CA GLU A 58 20.22 10.57 -1.94
C GLU A 58 19.60 10.31 -0.56
N GLU A 59 18.41 10.81 -0.30
CA GLU A 59 17.67 10.56 0.95
C GLU A 59 17.31 9.07 1.15
N LEU A 60 17.23 8.29 0.07
CA LEU A 60 16.98 6.85 0.12
C LEU A 60 18.19 6.05 0.61
N LYS A 61 19.36 6.68 0.80
CA LYS A 61 20.51 6.04 1.47
C LYS A 61 20.31 5.94 2.97
N ASN A 62 19.48 6.82 3.54
CA ASN A 62 19.23 6.87 4.97
C ASN A 62 17.89 6.21 5.28
N SER A 63 17.92 5.02 5.92
CA SER A 63 16.71 4.29 6.31
C SER A 63 15.79 5.04 7.29
N SER A 64 16.34 6.04 7.99
CA SER A 64 15.56 6.89 8.88
C SER A 64 14.89 8.05 8.17
N SER A 65 15.21 8.31 6.89
CA SER A 65 14.63 9.43 6.15
C SER A 65 13.15 9.18 5.87
N LEU A 66 12.38 10.27 5.81
CA LEU A 66 10.96 10.20 5.43
C LEU A 66 10.78 9.61 4.04
N ARG A 67 11.67 9.95 3.10
CA ARG A 67 11.63 9.44 1.72
C ARG A 67 11.86 7.93 1.66
N PHE A 68 12.78 7.41 2.46
CA PHE A 68 13.02 5.98 2.58
C PHE A 68 11.80 5.28 3.17
N LYS A 69 11.31 5.74 4.33
CA LYS A 69 10.17 5.12 5.02
C LYS A 69 8.93 5.06 4.14
N SER A 70 8.63 6.14 3.42
CA SER A 70 7.50 6.17 2.49
C SER A 70 7.66 5.18 1.35
N LEU A 71 8.80 5.15 0.67
CA LEU A 71 9.00 4.25 -0.46
C LEU A 71 9.07 2.78 0.00
N ALA A 72 9.67 2.53 1.16
CA ALA A 72 9.75 1.21 1.79
C ALA A 72 8.35 0.68 2.10
N TYR A 73 7.50 1.52 2.70
CA TYR A 73 6.11 1.18 3.00
C TYR A 73 5.33 0.81 1.73
N ASP A 74 5.38 1.65 0.70
CA ASP A 74 4.66 1.42 -0.55
C ASP A 74 5.11 0.10 -1.24
N VAL A 75 6.41 -0.18 -1.23
CA VAL A 75 6.96 -1.44 -1.76
C VAL A 75 6.54 -2.65 -0.92
N GLN A 76 6.58 -2.55 0.41
CA GLN A 76 6.13 -3.63 1.30
C GLN A 76 4.66 -3.96 1.07
N HIS A 77 3.81 -2.94 0.94
CA HIS A 77 2.39 -3.11 0.67
C HIS A 77 2.15 -3.81 -0.68
N LEU A 78 2.85 -3.37 -1.73
CA LEU A 78 2.77 -4.01 -3.05
C LEU A 78 3.19 -5.48 -3.03
N VAL A 79 4.29 -5.81 -2.34
CA VAL A 79 4.75 -7.20 -2.20
C VAL A 79 3.72 -8.04 -1.43
N SER A 80 3.14 -7.49 -0.36
CA SER A 80 2.08 -8.16 0.39
C SER A 80 0.82 -8.41 -0.45
N GLU A 81 0.40 -7.43 -1.25
CA GLU A 81 -0.74 -7.58 -2.18
C GLU A 81 -0.45 -8.64 -3.23
N ALA A 82 0.75 -8.63 -3.83
CA ALA A 82 1.19 -9.64 -4.79
C ALA A 82 1.12 -11.05 -4.21
N PHE A 83 1.68 -11.28 -3.01
CA PHE A 83 1.55 -12.59 -2.36
C PHE A 83 0.11 -12.93 -1.95
N GLY A 84 -0.72 -11.94 -1.64
CA GLY A 84 -2.17 -12.12 -1.42
C GLY A 84 -2.92 -12.67 -2.63
N HIS A 85 -2.44 -12.36 -3.84
CA HIS A 85 -2.95 -12.89 -5.11
C HIS A 85 -2.32 -14.21 -5.55
N SER A 86 -1.30 -14.70 -4.86
CA SER A 86 -0.56 -15.90 -5.23
C SER A 86 -1.01 -17.13 -4.44
N GLU A 87 -0.48 -18.30 -4.81
CA GLU A 87 -0.74 -19.55 -4.08
C GLU A 87 -0.10 -19.56 -2.68
N LEU A 88 0.87 -18.66 -2.44
CA LEU A 88 1.55 -18.54 -1.15
C LEU A 88 0.84 -17.60 -0.16
N LYS A 89 -0.36 -17.08 -0.48
CA LYS A 89 -1.11 -16.14 0.37
C LYS A 89 -1.34 -16.60 1.82
N GLN A 90 -1.48 -17.90 2.06
CA GLN A 90 -1.69 -18.46 3.40
C GLN A 90 -0.38 -18.70 4.18
N HIS A 91 0.75 -18.56 3.48
CA HIS A 91 2.08 -18.88 3.98
C HIS A 91 2.94 -17.63 4.16
N PHE A 92 2.71 -16.61 3.34
CA PHE A 92 3.37 -15.33 3.43
C PHE A 92 2.97 -14.59 4.72
N LEU A 93 3.97 -14.13 5.47
CA LEU A 93 3.78 -13.41 6.72
C LEU A 93 3.97 -11.90 6.55
N SER A 94 5.10 -11.50 5.97
CA SER A 94 5.49 -10.10 5.82
C SER A 94 6.67 -9.89 4.87
N CYS A 95 6.85 -8.64 4.46
CA CYS A 95 7.99 -8.12 3.72
C CYS A 95 8.59 -6.92 4.46
N GLN A 96 9.91 -6.78 4.44
CA GLN A 96 10.62 -5.62 5.00
C GLN A 96 11.64 -5.12 3.98
N VAL A 97 11.53 -3.85 3.59
CA VAL A 97 12.53 -3.24 2.71
C VAL A 97 13.77 -2.87 3.52
N ASN A 98 14.91 -3.32 3.01
CA ASN A 98 16.21 -3.12 3.64
C ASN A 98 16.94 -1.91 3.07
N SER A 99 16.95 -1.77 1.73
CA SER A 99 17.68 -0.70 1.06
C SER A 99 17.18 -0.41 -0.35
N PHE A 100 17.50 0.79 -0.81
CA PHE A 100 17.36 1.21 -2.19
C PHE A 100 18.72 1.56 -2.79
N SER A 101 18.92 1.24 -4.06
CA SER A 101 20.16 1.53 -4.79
C SER A 101 19.91 2.24 -6.13
N GLN A 102 20.95 2.93 -6.61
CA GLN A 102 20.89 3.84 -7.76
C GLN A 102 20.68 3.10 -9.10
N GLY A 103 19.85 3.69 -9.96
CA GLY A 103 19.40 3.16 -11.26
C GLY A 103 17.89 3.43 -11.43
N SER A 104 17.23 2.69 -12.33
CA SER A 104 15.86 2.22 -12.02
C SER A 104 15.88 1.72 -10.57
N VAL A 105 14.95 2.14 -9.72
CA VAL A 105 15.13 2.00 -8.26
C VAL A 105 15.21 0.52 -7.89
N ALA A 106 16.42 0.06 -7.54
CA ALA A 106 16.65 -1.31 -7.15
C ALA A 106 16.36 -1.46 -5.66
N VAL A 107 15.35 -2.27 -5.35
CA VAL A 107 14.87 -2.54 -4.00
C VAL A 107 15.47 -3.85 -3.53
N THR A 108 16.01 -3.87 -2.31
CA THR A 108 16.35 -5.11 -1.59
C THR A 108 15.44 -5.23 -0.38
N PHE A 109 14.83 -6.40 -0.18
CA PHE A 109 13.87 -6.65 0.87
C PHE A 109 13.96 -8.07 1.38
N ASP A 110 13.50 -8.31 2.60
CA ASP A 110 13.39 -9.64 3.16
C ASP A 110 11.93 -10.10 3.19
N LEU A 111 11.73 -11.40 3.03
CA LEU A 111 10.44 -12.07 3.01
C LEU A 111 10.38 -13.11 4.11
N TRP A 112 9.25 -13.17 4.82
CA TRP A 112 9.02 -14.16 5.85
C TRP A 112 7.83 -15.04 5.50
N PHE A 113 8.01 -16.34 5.69
CA PHE A 113 6.97 -17.35 5.52
C PHE A 113 6.80 -18.18 6.78
N ASN A 114 5.58 -18.64 7.04
CA ASN A 114 5.25 -19.52 8.16
C ASN A 114 5.62 -20.99 7.90
N GLN A 115 6.35 -21.28 6.83
CA GLN A 115 6.85 -22.60 6.48
C GLN A 115 8.02 -22.47 5.51
N LEU A 116 8.70 -23.59 5.25
CA LEU A 116 9.71 -23.72 4.20
C LEU A 116 9.10 -23.49 2.81
N VAL A 117 9.65 -22.51 2.10
CA VAL A 117 9.27 -22.16 0.73
C VAL A 117 10.51 -22.24 -0.17
N ASP A 118 10.38 -22.92 -1.31
CA ASP A 118 11.44 -23.01 -2.31
C ASP A 118 11.73 -21.63 -2.94
N LEU A 119 13.00 -21.34 -3.20
CA LEU A 119 13.43 -20.04 -3.74
C LEU A 119 12.77 -19.73 -5.09
N LYS A 120 12.67 -20.72 -5.99
CA LYS A 120 12.07 -20.54 -7.31
C LYS A 120 10.56 -20.40 -7.21
N GLU A 121 9.94 -21.12 -6.29
CA GLU A 121 8.51 -20.98 -6.02
C GLU A 121 8.20 -19.56 -5.51
N ALA A 122 8.95 -19.04 -4.54
CA ALA A 122 8.77 -17.69 -4.04
C ALA A 122 8.96 -16.63 -5.14
N GLU A 123 9.98 -16.78 -6.00
CA GLU A 123 10.25 -15.90 -7.13
C GLU A 123 9.09 -15.92 -8.15
N GLN A 124 8.63 -17.11 -8.54
CA GLN A 124 7.53 -17.29 -9.48
C GLN A 124 6.22 -16.70 -8.93
N GLN A 125 5.89 -16.98 -7.67
CA GLN A 125 4.63 -16.54 -7.06
C GLN A 125 4.61 -15.04 -6.83
N LEU A 126 5.75 -14.42 -6.48
CA LEU A 126 5.87 -12.96 -6.47
C LEU A 126 5.66 -12.37 -7.87
N GLY A 127 6.30 -12.96 -8.88
CA GLY A 127 6.18 -12.51 -10.27
C GLY A 127 4.76 -12.63 -10.86
N VAL A 128 4.00 -13.66 -10.48
CA VAL A 128 2.57 -13.82 -10.83
C VAL A 128 1.71 -12.84 -10.04
N GLY A 129 1.92 -12.75 -8.73
CA GLY A 129 1.20 -11.83 -7.85
C GLY A 129 1.31 -10.38 -8.30
N LEU A 130 2.51 -9.94 -8.70
CA LEU A 130 2.76 -8.58 -9.21
C LEU A 130 2.07 -8.29 -10.55
N GLN A 131 1.69 -9.32 -11.32
CA GLN A 131 0.92 -9.13 -12.55
C GLN A 131 -0.56 -8.86 -12.25
N GLU A 132 -1.09 -9.48 -11.20
CA GLU A 132 -2.48 -9.33 -10.75
C GLU A 132 -2.67 -8.12 -9.82
N ALA A 133 -1.63 -7.75 -9.07
CA ALA A 133 -1.57 -6.53 -8.25
C ALA A 133 -1.45 -5.28 -9.15
N GLY A 134 -2.54 -4.94 -9.83
CA GLY A 134 -2.66 -3.75 -10.67
C GLY A 134 -3.10 -2.53 -9.87
N GLY A 135 -2.34 -1.43 -9.92
CA GLY A 135 -2.81 -0.14 -9.39
C GLY A 135 -1.76 0.82 -8.80
N THR A 136 -0.47 0.47 -8.82
CA THR A 136 0.55 1.25 -8.12
C THR A 136 1.19 2.38 -8.92
N GLY A 137 0.87 2.51 -10.22
CA GLY A 137 1.50 3.52 -11.08
C GLY A 137 3.01 3.31 -11.29
N TRP A 138 3.54 2.17 -10.84
CA TRP A 138 4.92 1.77 -11.02
C TRP A 138 5.02 0.63 -12.02
N VAL A 139 6.08 0.65 -12.81
CA VAL A 139 6.43 -0.48 -13.68
C VAL A 139 7.60 -1.20 -13.03
N ILE A 140 7.37 -2.46 -12.64
CA ILE A 140 8.41 -3.34 -12.09
C ILE A 140 8.92 -4.23 -13.22
N ASP A 141 10.24 -4.29 -13.39
CA ASP A 141 10.84 -5.28 -14.29
C ASP A 141 10.76 -6.66 -13.65
N ARG A 142 9.77 -7.46 -14.07
CA ARG A 142 9.54 -8.80 -13.54
C ARG A 142 10.71 -9.75 -13.80
N ASN A 143 11.53 -9.50 -14.83
CA ASN A 143 12.71 -10.31 -15.12
C ASN A 143 13.89 -9.97 -14.19
N SER A 144 13.79 -8.88 -13.44
CA SER A 144 14.80 -8.47 -12.46
C SER A 144 14.60 -9.08 -11.07
N ILE A 145 13.48 -9.78 -10.85
CA ILE A 145 13.16 -10.38 -9.56
C ILE A 145 14.16 -11.51 -9.29
N GLN A 146 14.80 -11.47 -8.13
CA GLN A 146 15.74 -12.50 -7.68
C GLN A 146 15.47 -12.81 -6.21
N ILE A 147 15.22 -14.08 -5.89
CA ILE A 147 15.07 -14.54 -4.50
C ILE A 147 16.25 -15.42 -4.09
N THR A 148 16.80 -15.15 -2.91
CA THR A 148 17.98 -15.83 -2.34
C THR A 148 17.75 -16.22 -0.88
N GLY A 149 18.41 -17.26 -0.39
CA GLY A 149 18.37 -17.64 1.03
C GLY A 149 19.21 -16.69 1.88
N LYS A 150 18.72 -16.29 3.06
CA LYS A 150 19.49 -15.47 4.00
C LYS A 150 20.45 -16.37 4.78
N GLN A 151 21.77 -16.14 4.68
CA GLN A 151 22.74 -16.90 5.48
C GLN A 151 22.66 -16.48 6.95
N GLU A 152 22.52 -17.46 7.85
CA GLU A 152 22.58 -17.24 9.30
C GLU A 152 23.92 -16.62 9.71
N VAL A 153 23.90 -15.36 10.14
CA VAL A 153 25.05 -14.76 10.81
C VAL A 153 25.07 -15.29 12.24
N THR A 154 25.88 -16.33 12.48
CA THR A 154 26.16 -16.84 13.83
C THR A 154 26.86 -15.75 14.66
N THR A 155 26.10 -14.96 15.41
CA THR A 155 26.65 -13.96 16.35
C THR A 155 26.45 -14.45 17.78
N ALA A 156 27.56 -14.62 18.49
CA ALA A 156 27.61 -15.10 19.87
C ALA A 156 26.78 -14.24 20.84
N ALA A 157 26.06 -14.91 21.73
CA ALA A 157 25.25 -14.30 22.78
C ALA A 157 26.09 -13.55 23.83
N PRO A 158 25.67 -12.35 24.27
CA PRO A 158 26.05 -11.84 25.58
C PRO A 158 24.99 -12.22 26.63
N THR A 159 25.49 -12.75 27.74
CA THR A 159 24.77 -13.10 28.96
C THR A 159 24.20 -11.88 29.70
N GLY A 160 22.92 -11.96 30.04
CA GLY A 160 22.31 -11.49 31.29
C GLY A 160 21.73 -10.07 31.31
N VAL A 161 20.40 -9.94 31.52
CA VAL A 161 19.72 -9.18 32.61
C VAL A 161 18.26 -9.68 32.77
N SER A 162 17.78 -9.67 34.03
CA SER A 162 16.47 -9.99 34.64
C SER A 162 15.21 -9.36 33.99
N PRO A 163 13.98 -9.89 34.22
CA PRO A 163 12.79 -9.54 33.46
C PRO A 163 12.04 -8.34 34.06
N THR A 164 11.78 -7.33 33.23
CA THR A 164 10.82 -6.27 33.54
C THR A 164 10.10 -5.85 32.27
N ALA A 165 8.77 -5.97 32.32
CA ALA A 165 7.75 -5.60 31.33
C ALA A 165 7.78 -6.39 30.01
N GLU A 166 6.65 -7.03 29.70
CA GLU A 166 6.32 -7.65 28.41
C GLU A 166 6.41 -6.59 27.30
N ALA A 167 7.61 -6.34 26.81
CA ALA A 167 7.82 -5.69 25.54
C ALA A 167 7.67 -6.76 24.46
N CYS A 168 6.91 -6.46 23.41
CA CYS A 168 6.78 -7.34 22.25
C CYS A 168 8.18 -7.72 21.72
N PRO A 169 8.33 -8.93 21.14
CA PRO A 169 9.55 -9.33 20.47
C PRO A 169 10.03 -8.27 19.46
N PRO A 170 11.34 -8.21 19.15
CA PRO A 170 11.82 -7.34 18.07
C PRO A 170 11.01 -7.61 16.80
N GLN A 171 10.64 -6.53 16.08
CA GLN A 171 9.79 -6.54 14.86
C GLN A 171 8.27 -6.66 15.12
N GLN A 172 7.85 -6.68 16.39
CA GLN A 172 6.45 -6.60 16.78
C GLN A 172 6.17 -5.35 17.63
N THR A 173 4.94 -4.86 17.55
CA THR A 173 4.41 -3.74 18.34
C THR A 173 3.15 -4.21 19.07
N SER A 174 2.92 -3.71 20.28
CA SER A 174 1.73 -4.09 21.03
C SER A 174 0.50 -3.37 20.48
N CYS A 175 -0.67 -4.01 20.53
CA CYS A 175 -1.94 -3.30 20.46
C CYS A 175 -2.09 -2.35 21.68
N ALA A 176 -3.11 -1.50 21.69
CA ALA A 176 -3.40 -0.64 22.84
C ALA A 176 -3.70 -1.48 24.10
N ASP A 177 -4.34 -2.64 23.92
CA ASP A 177 -4.33 -3.70 24.92
C ASP A 177 -2.99 -4.47 24.91
N PRO A 178 -2.24 -4.52 26.03
CA PRO A 178 -0.87 -5.07 26.08
C PRO A 178 -0.78 -6.60 25.96
N SER A 179 -1.88 -7.28 25.62
CA SER A 179 -1.94 -8.75 25.55
C SER A 179 -1.72 -9.32 24.15
N LEU A 180 -1.68 -8.47 23.11
CA LEU A 180 -1.46 -8.89 21.73
C LEU A 180 -0.37 -8.04 21.06
N CYS A 181 0.56 -8.74 20.41
CA CYS A 181 1.60 -8.14 19.59
C CYS A 181 1.30 -8.42 18.11
N ILE A 182 1.30 -7.37 17.30
CA ILE A 182 1.22 -7.45 15.84
C ILE A 182 2.57 -7.10 15.23
N LEU A 183 2.82 -7.47 13.98
CA LEU A 183 4.03 -7.07 13.28
C LEU A 183 4.06 -5.55 13.10
N ILE A 184 5.23 -4.92 13.20
CA ILE A 184 5.38 -3.47 13.01
C ILE A 184 4.85 -3.03 11.62
N GLY A 185 4.98 -3.89 10.60
CA GLY A 185 4.45 -3.63 9.26
C GLY A 185 2.92 -3.71 9.13
N ARG A 186 2.22 -4.19 10.17
CA ARG A 186 0.75 -4.21 10.28
C ARG A 186 0.21 -3.04 11.11
N LEU A 187 1.09 -2.14 11.53
CA LEU A 187 0.69 -0.91 12.20
C LEU A 187 0.40 0.14 11.13
N CYS A 188 -0.81 0.68 11.12
CA CYS A 188 -1.27 1.69 10.17
C CYS A 188 -1.26 1.20 8.72
N ASP A 189 -1.55 -0.07 8.49
CA ASP A 189 -1.46 -0.70 7.17
C ASP A 189 -2.79 -0.71 6.40
N GLY A 190 -3.85 -0.17 6.99
CA GLY A 190 -5.19 -0.18 6.42
C GLY A 190 -6.08 -1.35 6.86
N HIS A 191 -5.56 -2.32 7.61
CA HIS A 191 -6.27 -3.51 8.07
C HIS A 191 -6.38 -3.52 9.58
N ARG A 192 -7.51 -4.02 10.10
CA ARG A 192 -7.69 -4.23 11.54
C ARG A 192 -7.08 -5.58 11.92
N ASP A 193 -5.79 -5.58 12.19
CA ASP A 193 -5.03 -6.72 12.73
C ASP A 193 -5.14 -6.82 14.25
N CYS A 194 -5.27 -5.69 14.95
CA CYS A 194 -5.63 -5.71 16.37
C CYS A 194 -7.14 -5.94 16.55
N PRO A 195 -7.57 -6.81 17.50
CA PRO A 195 -8.99 -7.04 17.82
C PRO A 195 -9.73 -5.77 18.27
N ASP A 196 -9.01 -4.83 18.88
CA ASP A 196 -9.50 -3.52 19.30
C ASP A 196 -9.40 -2.46 18.18
N GLY A 197 -8.79 -2.80 17.03
CA GLY A 197 -8.52 -1.88 15.92
C GLY A 197 -7.53 -0.78 16.26
N SER A 198 -6.78 -0.91 17.36
CA SER A 198 -5.85 0.11 17.85
C SER A 198 -4.63 0.29 16.97
N ASP A 199 -4.30 -0.70 16.16
CA ASP A 199 -3.27 -0.62 15.13
C ASP A 199 -3.57 0.39 14.04
N GLU A 200 -4.85 0.72 13.83
CA GLU A 200 -5.32 1.71 12.86
C GLU A 200 -5.93 2.95 13.55
N ASP A 201 -5.75 3.08 14.86
CA ASP A 201 -6.31 4.19 15.61
C ASP A 201 -5.65 5.52 15.21
N ALA A 202 -6.46 6.55 15.04
CA ALA A 202 -5.99 7.86 14.61
C ALA A 202 -4.93 8.46 15.55
N ALA A 203 -4.96 8.20 16.86
CA ALA A 203 -3.95 8.70 17.79
C ALA A 203 -2.61 7.94 17.72
N ARG A 204 -2.61 6.74 17.12
CA ARG A 204 -1.41 5.93 16.88
C ARG A 204 -0.87 6.05 15.45
N CYS A 205 -1.76 6.32 14.49
CA CYS A 205 -1.46 6.40 13.06
C CYS A 205 -1.46 7.81 12.47
N ALA A 206 -1.86 8.82 13.24
CA ALA A 206 -1.78 10.21 12.82
C ALA A 206 -1.52 11.11 14.02
N THR A 207 -0.51 11.98 13.95
CA THR A 207 -0.80 13.43 13.90
C THR A 207 0.49 14.24 13.78
N ALA A 208 0.61 14.90 12.61
CA ALA A 208 1.57 15.94 12.20
C ALA A 208 2.74 15.45 11.34
N CYS A 209 2.50 15.30 10.03
CA CYS A 209 3.53 15.13 8.99
C CYS A 209 4.72 14.23 9.41
N ASP A 210 4.43 13.12 10.09
CA ASP A 210 5.36 12.26 10.84
C ASP A 210 5.80 10.98 10.11
N GLY A 211 5.16 10.65 8.98
CA GLY A 211 5.60 9.57 8.11
C GLY A 211 4.71 8.32 8.09
N GLN A 212 3.61 8.30 8.85
CA GLN A 212 2.61 7.23 8.84
C GLN A 212 1.24 7.87 8.56
N PHE A 213 0.64 7.57 7.40
CA PHE A 213 -0.43 8.42 6.87
C PHE A 213 -1.53 7.67 6.11
N ILE A 214 -2.08 6.63 6.73
CA ILE A 214 -3.25 5.95 6.17
C ILE A 214 -4.50 6.38 6.94
N LEU A 215 -5.39 7.03 6.21
CA LEU A 215 -6.68 7.47 6.69
C LEU A 215 -7.74 6.50 6.13
N ILE A 216 -8.47 5.84 7.02
CA ILE A 216 -9.44 4.78 6.68
C ILE A 216 -10.83 5.23 7.09
N GLY A 217 -11.83 4.72 6.38
CA GLY A 217 -13.22 4.89 6.73
C GLY A 217 -13.92 6.02 5.98
N PRO A 218 -15.21 6.22 6.24
CA PRO A 218 -16.07 7.06 5.41
C PRO A 218 -15.82 8.56 5.61
N SER A 219 -15.01 8.97 6.58
CA SER A 219 -14.66 10.37 6.81
C SER A 219 -13.46 10.52 7.73
N GLY A 220 -12.75 11.64 7.63
CA GLY A 220 -11.66 11.99 8.54
C GLY A 220 -11.11 13.38 8.29
N SER A 221 -9.99 13.72 8.93
CA SER A 221 -9.34 15.02 8.81
C SER A 221 -7.83 14.90 8.75
N PHE A 222 -7.18 15.80 8.01
CA PHE A 222 -5.73 15.87 7.90
C PHE A 222 -5.25 17.31 7.79
N SER A 223 -4.05 17.56 8.32
CA SER A 223 -3.46 18.90 8.35
C SER A 223 -1.95 18.87 8.26
N SER A 224 -1.35 19.86 7.59
CA SER A 224 0.09 20.14 7.68
C SER A 224 0.41 21.10 8.81
N ASP A 225 1.55 20.90 9.46
CA ASP A 225 2.16 21.91 10.35
C ASP A 225 3.15 22.80 9.58
N LYS A 226 3.35 24.03 10.06
CA LYS A 226 4.22 25.07 9.49
C LYS A 226 5.68 24.65 9.35
N SER A 227 6.10 23.61 10.08
CA SER A 227 7.48 23.12 10.15
C SER A 227 7.81 22.02 9.13
N SER A 228 6.78 21.40 8.53
CA SER A 228 6.94 20.14 7.81
C SER A 228 7.04 20.35 6.31
N ARG A 229 8.22 20.01 5.77
CA ARG A 229 8.60 20.29 4.38
C ARG A 229 8.05 19.28 3.36
N PHE A 230 7.51 18.15 3.82
CA PHE A 230 6.92 17.10 2.99
C PHE A 230 5.83 16.36 3.74
N CYS A 231 4.59 16.49 3.30
CA CYS A 231 3.45 15.79 3.87
C CYS A 231 2.70 15.06 2.75
N ARG A 232 2.35 13.79 2.98
CA ARG A 232 1.55 12.96 2.09
C ARG A 232 0.49 12.28 2.92
N TRP A 233 -0.76 12.26 2.45
CA TRP A 233 -1.84 11.52 3.09
C TRP A 233 -2.39 10.52 2.09
N ILE A 234 -2.57 9.27 2.52
CA ILE A 234 -3.17 8.20 1.73
C ILE A 234 -4.55 7.95 2.33
N ILE A 235 -5.60 8.19 1.55
CA ILE A 235 -6.97 7.93 1.97
C ILE A 235 -7.46 6.67 1.26
N ARG A 236 -7.79 5.63 2.04
CA ARG A 236 -8.35 4.37 1.51
C ARG A 236 -9.86 4.37 1.60
N LEU A 237 -10.50 4.08 0.47
CA LEU A 237 -11.95 3.99 0.34
C LEU A 237 -12.36 2.61 -0.18
N ASP A 238 -13.51 2.11 0.28
CA ASP A 238 -14.11 0.89 -0.25
C ASP A 238 -14.52 1.05 -1.72
N ARG A 239 -14.59 -0.07 -2.44
CA ARG A 239 -15.00 -0.09 -3.85
C ARG A 239 -16.37 0.56 -4.04
N GLY A 240 -16.48 1.47 -5.03
CA GLY A 240 -17.72 2.18 -5.35
C GLY A 240 -17.93 3.48 -4.56
N LEU A 241 -16.99 3.85 -3.70
CA LEU A 241 -16.93 5.15 -3.06
C LEU A 241 -15.96 6.06 -3.81
N SER A 242 -16.18 7.37 -3.75
CA SER A 242 -15.26 8.39 -4.23
C SER A 242 -14.99 9.42 -3.15
N LEU A 243 -13.82 10.05 -3.26
CA LEU A 243 -13.31 10.96 -2.26
C LEU A 243 -13.85 12.36 -2.46
N GLN A 244 -14.51 12.92 -1.45
CA GLN A 244 -14.81 14.34 -1.36
C GLN A 244 -13.90 14.97 -0.31
N ILE A 245 -13.13 15.99 -0.69
CA ILE A 245 -12.24 16.73 0.22
C ILE A 245 -12.74 18.16 0.36
N ASN A 246 -12.81 18.64 1.59
CA ASN A 246 -13.15 20.01 1.92
C ASN A 246 -11.97 20.69 2.63
N PHE A 247 -11.41 21.72 1.99
CA PHE A 247 -10.34 22.53 2.58
C PHE A 247 -10.95 23.59 3.49
N LEU A 248 -10.75 23.45 4.80
CA LEU A 248 -11.24 24.39 5.79
C LEU A 248 -10.40 25.67 5.82
N ARG A 249 -9.10 25.55 5.50
CA ARG A 249 -8.18 26.67 5.42
C ARG A 249 -7.06 26.37 4.43
N PHE A 250 -6.86 27.29 3.51
CA PHE A 250 -5.85 27.20 2.45
C PHE A 250 -5.32 28.61 2.19
N ASP A 251 -4.08 28.88 2.60
CA ASP A 251 -3.41 30.17 2.41
C ASP A 251 -2.22 29.95 1.47
N THR A 252 -2.20 30.63 0.33
CA THR A 252 -1.17 30.46 -0.71
C THR A 252 -0.57 31.80 -1.09
N GLN A 253 0.75 31.90 -1.13
CA GLN A 253 1.42 32.99 -1.86
C GLN A 253 1.42 32.68 -3.36
N GLU A 254 1.31 33.71 -4.20
CA GLU A 254 1.28 33.56 -5.67
C GLU A 254 2.53 32.80 -6.19
N ASN A 255 2.28 31.72 -6.93
CA ASN A 255 3.23 31.02 -7.82
C ASN A 255 4.37 30.17 -7.22
N VAL A 256 4.28 29.68 -5.97
CA VAL A 256 5.35 28.82 -5.41
C VAL A 256 4.86 27.45 -4.87
N GLU A 257 3.57 27.29 -4.57
CA GLU A 257 3.06 26.15 -3.79
C GLU A 257 1.94 25.40 -4.55
N ARG A 258 1.99 24.05 -4.58
CA ARG A 258 0.98 23.22 -5.24
C ARG A 258 0.56 22.06 -4.34
N LEU A 259 -0.71 22.02 -3.95
CA LEU A 259 -1.33 20.81 -3.40
C LEU A 259 -1.72 19.90 -4.57
N LYS A 260 -1.30 18.64 -4.50
CA LYS A 260 -1.56 17.63 -5.53
C LYS A 260 -2.41 16.50 -4.93
N LEU A 261 -3.48 16.12 -5.62
CA LEU A 261 -4.38 15.03 -5.23
C LEU A 261 -4.38 13.97 -6.34
N TYR A 262 -4.06 12.74 -5.99
CA TYR A 262 -3.91 11.63 -6.93
C TYR A 262 -4.72 10.41 -6.49
N GLU A 263 -5.20 9.66 -7.47
CA GLU A 263 -5.80 8.34 -7.29
C GLU A 263 -4.73 7.27 -7.56
N GLY A 264 -4.50 6.38 -6.60
CA GLY A 264 -3.40 5.41 -6.65
C GLY A 264 -2.09 5.93 -6.03
N LEU A 265 -1.03 5.12 -6.10
CA LEU A 265 0.28 5.41 -5.48
C LEU A 265 1.22 6.20 -6.41
N SER A 266 0.71 7.18 -7.17
CA SER A 266 1.56 7.99 -8.05
C SER A 266 2.40 9.00 -7.26
N SER A 267 3.70 8.90 -7.51
CA SER A 267 4.81 9.56 -6.85
C SER A 267 5.44 10.60 -7.76
N GLN A 268 4.80 11.75 -7.96
CA GLN A 268 5.52 12.95 -8.42
C GLN A 268 5.06 14.25 -7.75
N ALA A 269 5.81 14.66 -6.73
CA ALA A 269 6.02 16.07 -6.42
C ALA A 269 7.49 16.28 -6.03
N PRO A 270 8.25 17.12 -6.78
CA PRO A 270 9.47 17.73 -6.25
C PRO A 270 9.14 18.71 -5.11
N PRO A 271 10.14 19.10 -4.30
CA PRO A 271 9.94 19.96 -3.14
C PRO A 271 9.66 21.39 -3.57
N THR A 272 8.61 22.00 -3.05
CA THR A 272 8.70 23.40 -2.62
C THR A 272 7.87 23.62 -1.35
N GLN A 273 8.61 23.94 -0.30
CA GLN A 273 8.26 24.65 0.94
C GLN A 273 6.76 24.84 1.22
N GLY A 274 6.19 23.97 2.05
CA GLY A 274 4.77 24.01 2.41
C GLY A 274 4.49 24.74 3.73
N GLN A 275 3.54 25.65 3.68
CA GLN A 275 2.79 26.19 4.82
C GLN A 275 1.73 25.17 5.33
N TRP A 276 0.93 25.62 6.29
CA TRP A 276 -0.03 24.84 7.05
C TRP A 276 -1.43 24.89 6.41
N PHE A 277 -2.07 23.74 6.20
CA PHE A 277 -3.47 23.64 5.76
C PHE A 277 -4.24 22.65 6.63
N ASN A 278 -5.57 22.79 6.65
CA ASN A 278 -6.47 21.88 7.34
C ASN A 278 -7.60 21.45 6.41
N ALA A 279 -7.80 20.13 6.28
CA ALA A 279 -8.78 19.54 5.40
C ALA A 279 -9.56 18.43 6.09
N THR A 280 -10.83 18.27 5.69
CA THR A 280 -11.64 17.11 6.02
C THR A 280 -11.97 16.33 4.75
N TYR A 281 -12.16 15.02 4.87
CA TYR A 281 -12.62 14.19 3.77
C TYR A 281 -13.85 13.38 4.16
N SER A 282 -14.65 13.04 3.15
CA SER A 282 -15.80 12.14 3.27
C SER A 282 -15.95 11.27 2.02
N ALA A 283 -16.38 10.03 2.21
CA ALA A 283 -16.69 9.09 1.15
C ALA A 283 -18.08 9.37 0.59
N ALA A 284 -18.16 9.62 -0.71
CA ALA A 284 -19.40 9.73 -1.46
C ALA A 284 -19.64 8.41 -2.21
N ASN A 285 -20.82 7.80 -2.06
CA ASN A 285 -21.17 6.62 -2.85
C ASN A 285 -21.42 7.01 -4.31
N THR A 286 -20.56 6.53 -5.22
CA THR A 286 -20.65 6.83 -6.64
C THR A 286 -21.27 5.72 -7.48
N SER A 287 -21.48 4.54 -6.88
CA SER A 287 -22.19 3.42 -7.54
C SER A 287 -23.65 3.73 -7.87
N THR A 288 -24.28 4.64 -7.12
CA THR A 288 -25.66 5.07 -7.34
C THR A 288 -25.78 6.27 -8.28
N LEU A 289 -24.67 6.82 -8.78
CA LEU A 289 -24.70 7.99 -9.65
C LEU A 289 -25.01 7.62 -11.09
N SER A 290 -25.97 8.33 -11.66
CA SER A 290 -26.24 8.30 -13.10
C SER A 290 -25.08 8.90 -13.90
N ASN A 291 -24.94 8.54 -15.17
CA ASN A 291 -23.95 9.14 -16.09
C ASN A 291 -24.08 10.67 -16.14
N GLN A 292 -25.31 11.20 -16.09
CA GLN A 292 -25.55 12.63 -16.06
C GLN A 292 -24.92 13.30 -14.81
N GLN A 293 -25.06 12.68 -13.64
CA GLN A 293 -24.47 13.19 -12.40
C GLN A 293 -22.95 13.11 -12.41
N LYS A 294 -22.37 12.09 -13.06
CA LYS A 294 -20.91 11.95 -13.20
C LYS A 294 -20.30 13.03 -14.10
N LEU A 295 -21.05 13.52 -15.09
CA LEU A 295 -20.56 14.48 -16.11
C LEU A 295 -20.92 15.94 -15.81
N THR A 296 -22.03 16.19 -15.11
CA THR A 296 -22.51 17.56 -14.86
C THR A 296 -21.60 18.26 -13.86
N CYS A 297 -20.91 19.31 -14.31
CA CYS A 297 -20.06 20.13 -13.46
C CYS A 297 -20.09 21.60 -13.88
N SER A 298 -20.49 22.47 -12.95
CA SER A 298 -20.43 23.94 -13.11
C SER A 298 -19.13 24.54 -12.59
N PHE A 299 -18.28 23.71 -11.96
CA PHE A 299 -17.08 24.12 -11.26
C PHE A 299 -17.28 25.08 -10.10
N GLU A 300 -18.50 25.31 -9.59
CA GLU A 300 -18.75 26.21 -8.45
C GLU A 300 -18.29 25.61 -7.11
N GLN A 301 -18.48 24.30 -6.91
CA GLN A 301 -18.12 23.58 -5.68
C GLN A 301 -16.85 22.72 -5.80
N GLY A 302 -16.13 22.80 -6.92
CA GLY A 302 -14.81 22.19 -7.08
C GLY A 302 -14.62 21.65 -8.50
N MET A 303 -13.80 20.62 -8.66
CA MET A 303 -13.68 19.87 -9.92
C MET A 303 -14.81 18.83 -10.11
N CYS A 304 -15.80 18.79 -9.20
CA CYS A 304 -16.86 17.78 -9.17
C CYS A 304 -16.27 16.35 -9.18
N PHE A 305 -16.62 15.54 -10.18
CA PHE A 305 -16.08 14.19 -10.39
C PHE A 305 -15.01 14.13 -11.51
N TRP A 306 -14.56 15.27 -12.01
CA TRP A 306 -13.53 15.34 -13.04
C TRP A 306 -12.13 15.20 -12.43
N ARG A 307 -11.28 14.40 -13.08
CA ARG A 307 -9.93 14.03 -12.65
C ARG A 307 -8.90 14.52 -13.67
N GLN A 308 -7.76 15.02 -13.18
CA GLN A 308 -6.64 15.45 -14.02
C GLN A 308 -5.79 14.25 -14.43
N ASP A 309 -5.04 14.36 -15.52
CA ASP A 309 -4.16 13.31 -16.02
C ASP A 309 -2.70 13.74 -15.90
N ASP A 310 -1.95 13.17 -14.97
CA ASP A 310 -0.54 13.55 -14.72
C ASP A 310 0.43 13.17 -15.85
N ALA A 311 -0.01 12.37 -16.83
CA ALA A 311 0.82 11.96 -17.95
C ALA A 311 0.77 12.96 -19.12
N ASP A 312 0.08 14.10 -18.97
CA ASP A 312 -0.05 15.13 -19.98
C ASP A 312 0.98 16.27 -19.83
N ASP A 313 0.84 17.33 -20.63
CA ASP A 313 1.81 18.44 -20.66
C ASP A 313 1.53 19.53 -19.60
N GLY A 314 0.52 19.34 -18.75
CA GLY A 314 0.19 20.21 -17.63
C GLY A 314 -1.26 20.14 -17.13
N ASP A 315 -1.51 20.78 -16.00
CA ASP A 315 -2.79 20.72 -15.30
C ASP A 315 -3.81 21.79 -15.76
N TRP A 316 -5.10 21.44 -15.75
CA TRP A 316 -6.17 22.44 -15.67
C TRP A 316 -6.19 23.06 -14.28
N TYR A 317 -6.50 24.35 -14.19
CA TYR A 317 -6.70 25.00 -12.90
C TYR A 317 -8.04 25.75 -12.88
N ARG A 318 -8.69 25.69 -11.73
CA ARG A 318 -9.93 26.40 -11.45
C ARG A 318 -9.62 27.86 -11.10
N THR A 319 -10.32 28.79 -11.73
CA THR A 319 -10.15 30.23 -11.52
C THR A 319 -11.51 30.94 -11.51
N SER A 320 -11.51 32.20 -11.10
CA SER A 320 -12.70 33.07 -11.03
C SER A 320 -12.33 34.48 -11.48
N GLY A 321 -13.24 35.15 -12.18
CA GLY A 321 -12.99 36.49 -12.72
C GLY A 321 -11.99 36.49 -13.88
N SER A 322 -11.40 37.66 -14.15
CA SER A 322 -10.48 37.85 -15.28
C SER A 322 -9.14 37.15 -15.07
N THR A 323 -8.68 36.38 -16.06
CA THR A 323 -7.33 35.79 -16.06
C THR A 323 -6.26 36.81 -16.42
N PHE A 324 -5.04 36.60 -15.88
CA PHE A 324 -3.84 37.36 -16.25
C PHE A 324 -3.02 36.60 -17.30
N PRO A 325 -2.48 37.27 -18.36
CA PRO A 325 -2.59 38.69 -18.69
C PRO A 325 -4.02 39.11 -19.06
N PRO A 326 -4.38 40.40 -18.95
CA PRO A 326 -5.71 40.88 -19.33
C PRO A 326 -6.12 40.39 -20.72
N LEU A 327 -7.40 40.03 -20.89
CA LEU A 327 -7.96 39.50 -22.13
C LEU A 327 -7.45 38.10 -22.55
N SER A 328 -6.82 37.34 -21.64
CA SER A 328 -6.39 35.95 -21.94
C SER A 328 -7.47 34.89 -21.70
N GLY A 329 -8.61 35.28 -21.13
CA GLY A 329 -9.70 34.40 -20.72
C GLY A 329 -10.95 35.24 -20.40
N PRO A 330 -12.07 34.59 -20.07
CA PRO A 330 -13.32 35.28 -19.81
C PRO A 330 -13.24 36.10 -18.51
N SER A 331 -14.00 37.20 -18.44
CA SER A 331 -14.08 38.04 -17.24
C SER A 331 -14.99 37.45 -16.14
N ALA A 332 -15.77 36.43 -16.50
CA ALA A 332 -16.77 35.79 -15.65
C ALA A 332 -17.03 34.36 -16.17
N ASP A 333 -17.46 33.48 -15.28
CA ASP A 333 -17.90 32.14 -15.65
C ASP A 333 -19.27 32.17 -16.37
N HIS A 334 -19.67 31.05 -16.97
CA HIS A 334 -20.96 30.94 -17.65
C HIS A 334 -22.14 30.63 -16.71
N THR A 335 -21.89 30.01 -15.56
CA THR A 335 -22.93 29.58 -14.60
C THR A 335 -23.54 30.77 -13.87
N LEU A 336 -22.72 31.65 -13.30
CA LEU A 336 -23.18 32.82 -12.54
C LEU A 336 -23.10 34.13 -13.34
N GLY A 337 -22.32 34.16 -14.42
CA GLY A 337 -22.21 35.32 -15.31
C GLY A 337 -21.55 36.52 -14.64
N ASN A 338 -20.80 36.32 -13.56
CA ASN A 338 -20.09 37.36 -12.84
C ASN A 338 -18.71 36.88 -12.34
N SER A 339 -17.94 37.78 -11.73
CA SER A 339 -16.57 37.48 -11.27
C SER A 339 -16.50 36.56 -10.05
N SER A 340 -17.63 36.20 -9.44
CA SER A 340 -17.71 35.30 -8.28
C SER A 340 -17.87 33.83 -8.65
N GLY A 341 -18.25 33.52 -9.89
CA GLY A 341 -18.32 32.14 -10.36
C GLY A 341 -17.00 31.61 -10.88
N PHE A 342 -16.95 30.30 -11.08
CA PHE A 342 -15.72 29.55 -11.30
C PHE A 342 -15.76 28.76 -12.60
N TYR A 343 -14.60 28.67 -13.24
CA TYR A 343 -14.38 27.88 -14.45
C TYR A 343 -12.95 27.34 -14.47
N ILE A 344 -12.67 26.40 -15.36
CA ILE A 344 -11.33 25.81 -15.50
C ILE A 344 -10.63 26.33 -16.76
N VAL A 345 -9.31 26.47 -16.67
CA VAL A 345 -8.45 26.92 -17.78
C VAL A 345 -7.13 26.17 -17.78
N THR A 346 -6.49 26.12 -18.94
CA THR A 346 -5.13 25.60 -19.09
C THR A 346 -4.10 26.72 -18.94
N PRO A 347 -2.89 26.44 -18.42
CA PRO A 347 -1.85 27.45 -18.27
C PRO A 347 -1.36 27.96 -19.62
N ARG A 348 -1.12 29.27 -19.68
CA ARG A 348 -0.48 29.89 -20.83
C ARG A 348 0.93 29.34 -20.96
N SER A 349 1.21 28.72 -22.10
CA SER A 349 2.51 28.10 -22.35
C SER A 349 3.41 29.08 -23.12
N PRO A 350 4.53 29.54 -22.56
CA PRO A 350 5.53 30.28 -23.33
C PRO A 350 6.25 29.30 -24.27
N GLY A 351 6.02 29.43 -25.57
CA GLY A 351 6.66 28.60 -26.61
C GLY A 351 5.73 28.24 -27.77
N GLN A 352 6.28 27.73 -28.87
CA GLN A 352 5.54 27.32 -30.08
C GLN A 352 5.16 25.82 -30.10
N TRP A 353 5.44 25.07 -29.04
CA TRP A 353 5.19 23.63 -29.00
C TRP A 353 3.72 23.34 -28.67
N LEU A 354 3.13 22.39 -29.39
CA LEU A 354 1.80 21.86 -29.09
C LEU A 354 1.83 21.16 -27.74
N LYS A 355 0.83 21.43 -26.90
CA LYS A 355 0.63 20.78 -25.61
C LYS A 355 -0.74 20.12 -25.54
N SER A 356 -0.80 18.98 -24.87
CA SER A 356 -2.03 18.26 -24.57
C SER A 356 -2.35 18.40 -23.08
N PHE A 357 -3.60 18.78 -22.79
CA PHE A 357 -4.16 18.86 -21.45
C PHE A 357 -5.37 17.94 -21.41
N ARG A 358 -5.44 17.04 -20.44
CA ARG A 358 -6.42 15.95 -20.36
C ARG A 358 -7.17 16.02 -19.03
N ILE A 359 -8.48 15.87 -19.12
CA ILE A 359 -9.37 15.76 -17.97
C ILE A 359 -10.34 14.59 -18.20
N GLN A 360 -10.55 13.78 -17.18
CA GLN A 360 -11.25 12.51 -17.27
C GLN A 360 -12.45 12.48 -16.32
N SER A 361 -13.57 11.91 -16.76
CA SER A 361 -14.72 11.66 -15.89
C SER A 361 -14.59 10.31 -15.17
N LEU A 362 -15.55 10.03 -14.28
CA LEU A 362 -15.74 8.68 -13.75
C LEU A 362 -16.21 7.71 -14.86
N PRO A 363 -15.91 6.40 -14.74
CA PRO A 363 -16.39 5.41 -15.68
C PRO A 363 -17.91 5.48 -15.87
N LEU A 364 -18.33 5.66 -17.12
CA LEU A 364 -19.74 5.73 -17.50
C LEU A 364 -20.31 4.33 -17.64
N SER A 365 -21.53 4.14 -17.16
CA SER A 365 -22.28 2.92 -17.39
C SER A 365 -22.73 2.85 -18.85
N PRO A 366 -22.73 1.66 -19.50
CA PRO A 366 -23.21 1.53 -20.87
C PRO A 366 -24.61 2.11 -21.02
N HIS A 367 -24.85 2.88 -22.08
CA HIS A 367 -26.15 3.45 -22.37
C HIS A 367 -26.63 2.99 -23.75
N PRO A 368 -27.89 2.55 -23.89
CA PRO A 368 -28.39 1.98 -25.14
C PRO A 368 -28.57 3.02 -26.25
N GLU A 369 -28.69 4.31 -25.88
CA GLU A 369 -28.88 5.41 -26.80
C GLU A 369 -27.63 6.29 -26.89
N ALA A 370 -27.51 7.03 -28.00
CA ALA A 370 -26.44 8.00 -28.17
C ALA A 370 -26.54 9.11 -27.11
N MET A 371 -25.40 9.45 -26.50
CA MET A 371 -25.30 10.53 -25.53
C MET A 371 -24.60 11.74 -26.14
N CYS A 372 -25.03 12.95 -25.77
CA CYS A 372 -24.40 14.19 -26.17
C CYS A 372 -23.67 14.81 -24.97
N LEU A 373 -22.36 15.01 -25.08
CA LEU A 373 -21.58 15.79 -24.12
C LEU A 373 -21.51 17.23 -24.63
N SER A 374 -21.95 18.18 -23.81
CA SER A 374 -21.93 19.61 -24.11
C SER A 374 -21.19 20.38 -23.01
N PHE A 375 -20.43 21.37 -23.41
CA PHE A 375 -19.74 22.33 -22.55
C PHE A 375 -19.78 23.71 -23.22
N TRP A 376 -19.44 24.75 -22.46
CA TRP A 376 -19.45 26.14 -22.90
C TRP A 376 -18.09 26.60 -23.43
#